data_AF-A0A2E3V774-F1
#
_entry.id   AF-A0A2E3V774-F1
#
_cell.length_a   1.000
_cell.length_b   1.000
_cell.length_c   1.000
_cell.angle_alpha   90.00
_cell.angle_beta   90.00
_cell.angle_gamma   90.00
#
_symmetry.space_group_name_H-M   'P 1'
#
loop_
_entity.id
_entity.type
_entity.pdbx_description
1 polymer ?
#
loop_
_entity_poly.entity_id
_entity_poly.type
_entity_poly.pdbx_seq_one_letter_code
_entity_poly.pdbx_strand_id
1 'polypeptide(L)'
;YALTALTLWRSQHHLFEYDGGAQSIATIPIDTYSSSAAETVVGIFGLWGLSQLIIGLIYMLAAIRYRALIPFLYLLFTFEYGMRLWVGANKTIETEGTAPGSMINLPFMIVGVVLFALSIWRGKEKS
;
A
#
# COMPACT_ATOMS: atom_id res chain seq x y z
N TYR A 1 -4.15 -12.21 7.17
CA TYR A 1 -5.50 -11.61 7.25
C TYR A 1 -5.46 -10.11 7.52
N ALA A 2 -4.79 -9.60 8.57
CA ALA A 2 -4.76 -8.15 8.84
C ALA A 2 -4.24 -7.30 7.66
N LEU A 3 -3.06 -7.64 7.12
CA LEU A 3 -2.52 -6.96 5.93
C LEU A 3 -3.46 -7.03 4.72
N THR A 4 -4.10 -8.18 4.50
CA THR A 4 -5.11 -8.38 3.46
C THR A 4 -6.29 -7.42 3.65
N ALA A 5 -6.87 -7.37 4.84
CA ALA A 5 -8.01 -6.51 5.15
C ALA A 5 -7.67 -5.03 4.99
N LEU A 6 -6.51 -4.61 5.50
CA LEU A 6 -6.03 -3.24 5.35
C LEU A 6 -5.82 -2.87 3.88
N THR A 7 -5.22 -3.76 3.08
CA THR A 7 -4.98 -3.52 1.65
C THR A 7 -6.30 -3.38 0.88
N LEU A 8 -7.28 -4.23 1.18
CA LEU A 8 -8.61 -4.15 0.56
C LEU A 8 -9.39 -2.89 0.99
N TRP A 9 -9.29 -2.50 2.25
CA TRP A 9 -9.90 -1.25 2.73
C TRP A 9 -9.26 -0.01 2.09
N ARG A 10 -7.94 0.02 1.92
CA ARG A 10 -7.28 1.12 1.19
C ARG A 10 -7.67 1.14 -0.29
N SER A 11 -7.70 -0.04 -0.91
CA SER A 11 -8.09 -0.20 -2.30
C SER A 11 -9.48 0.33 -2.59
N GLN A 12 -10.46 0.00 -1.73
CA GLN A 12 -11.81 0.51 -1.92
C GLN A 12 -11.79 2.04 -1.92
N HIS A 13 -11.09 2.66 -0.95
CA HIS A 13 -11.19 4.11 -0.73
C HIS A 13 -10.64 4.84 -1.95
N HIS A 14 -9.52 4.36 -2.50
CA HIS A 14 -8.97 4.87 -3.75
C HIS A 14 -9.89 4.70 -4.98
N LEU A 15 -10.73 3.66 -5.03
CA LEU A 15 -11.61 3.39 -6.17
C LEU A 15 -12.94 4.13 -6.12
N PHE A 16 -13.46 4.40 -4.93
CA PHE A 16 -14.87 4.82 -4.78
C PHE A 16 -15.07 6.19 -4.13
N GLU A 17 -14.05 6.73 -3.48
CA GLU A 17 -14.18 8.05 -2.84
C GLU A 17 -14.00 9.15 -3.87
N TYR A 18 -14.68 10.28 -3.63
CA TYR A 18 -14.77 11.37 -4.59
C TYR A 18 -13.40 11.90 -5.03
N ASP A 19 -12.47 12.03 -4.09
CA ASP A 19 -11.09 12.46 -4.35
C ASP A 19 -10.10 11.29 -4.43
N GLY A 20 -10.60 10.05 -4.42
CA GLY A 20 -9.79 8.83 -4.31
C GLY A 20 -8.91 8.78 -3.05
N GLY A 21 -9.18 9.60 -2.03
CA GLY A 21 -8.31 9.78 -0.86
C GLY A 21 -7.09 10.67 -1.08
N ALA A 22 -6.98 11.36 -2.22
CA ALA A 22 -5.84 12.23 -2.51
C ALA A 22 -5.77 13.43 -1.55
N GLN A 23 -6.90 14.08 -1.26
CA GLN A 23 -6.97 15.23 -0.37
C GLN A 23 -7.37 14.81 1.05
N SER A 24 -8.47 14.07 1.18
CA SER A 24 -9.08 13.64 2.44
C SER A 24 -8.19 12.72 3.28
N ILE A 25 -7.28 11.95 2.66
CA ILE A 25 -6.31 11.10 3.36
C ILE A 25 -4.88 11.57 3.11
N ALA A 26 -4.48 11.71 1.85
CA ALA A 26 -3.09 12.03 1.52
C ALA A 26 -2.76 13.53 1.63
N THR A 27 -3.75 14.38 1.93
CA THR A 27 -3.57 15.83 2.15
C THR A 27 -2.97 16.58 0.95
N ILE A 28 -3.12 16.04 -0.26
CA ILE A 28 -2.74 16.73 -1.49
C ILE A 28 -3.78 17.82 -1.77
N PRO A 29 -3.39 19.10 -1.96
CA PRO A 29 -4.32 20.22 -2.11
C PRO A 29 -4.90 20.29 -3.53
N ILE A 30 -5.62 19.24 -3.95
CA ILE A 30 -6.13 19.13 -5.33
C ILE A 30 -7.19 20.19 -5.67
N ASP A 31 -7.81 20.80 -4.67
CA ASP A 31 -8.73 21.93 -4.79
C ASP A 31 -8.05 23.23 -5.21
N THR A 32 -6.73 23.33 -5.02
CA THR A 32 -5.91 24.44 -5.52
C THR A 32 -5.47 24.25 -6.97
N TYR A 33 -5.66 23.06 -7.54
CA TYR A 33 -5.26 22.74 -8.90
C TYR A 33 -6.34 23.12 -9.92
N SER A 34 -5.98 23.15 -11.21
CA SER A 34 -7.01 23.19 -12.26
C SER A 34 -7.87 21.93 -12.20
N SER A 35 -9.14 22.02 -12.63
CA SER A 35 -10.05 20.87 -12.63
C SER A 35 -9.48 19.65 -13.35
N SER A 36 -8.83 19.87 -14.50
CA SER A 36 -8.16 18.80 -15.25
C SER A 36 -7.02 18.12 -14.50
N ALA A 37 -6.25 18.88 -13.72
CA ALA A 37 -5.14 18.34 -12.93
C ALA A 37 -5.66 17.57 -11.71
N ALA A 38 -6.69 18.10 -11.04
CA ALA A 38 -7.36 17.41 -9.94
C ALA A 38 -7.95 16.07 -10.40
N GLU A 39 -8.73 16.06 -11.49
CA GLU A 39 -9.31 14.85 -12.08
C GLU A 39 -8.22 13.83 -12.48
N THR A 40 -7.09 14.30 -13.00
CA THR A 40 -5.95 13.44 -13.34
C THR A 40 -5.37 12.77 -12.09
N VAL A 41 -5.18 13.51 -11.00
CA VAL A 41 -4.69 12.96 -9.72
C VAL A 41 -5.68 11.93 -9.17
N VAL A 42 -6.98 12.23 -9.17
CA VAL A 42 -8.03 11.29 -8.74
C VAL A 42 -8.01 10.01 -9.60
N GLY A 43 -7.88 10.15 -10.92
CA GLY A 43 -7.75 9.01 -11.82
C GLY A 43 -6.51 8.14 -11.53
N ILE A 44 -5.37 8.75 -11.25
CA ILE A 44 -4.14 8.03 -10.84
C ILE A 44 -4.33 7.32 -9.50
N PHE A 45 -5.01 7.95 -8.53
CA PHE A 45 -5.36 7.29 -7.28
C PHE A 45 -6.30 6.10 -7.51
N GLY A 46 -7.25 6.20 -8.44
CA GLY A 46 -8.07 5.07 -8.88
C GLY A 46 -7.25 3.90 -9.44
N LEU A 47 -6.25 4.17 -10.30
CA LEU A 47 -5.32 3.15 -10.81
C LEU A 47 -4.51 2.50 -9.67
N TRP A 48 -4.09 3.29 -8.69
CA TRP A 48 -3.42 2.78 -7.51
C TRP A 48 -4.37 1.90 -6.67
N GLY A 49 -5.63 2.32 -6.49
CA GLY A 49 -6.68 1.52 -5.85
C GLY A 49 -6.91 0.18 -6.54
N LEU A 50 -6.94 0.15 -7.87
CA LEU A 50 -7.03 -1.08 -8.66
C LEU A 50 -5.83 -2.00 -8.43
N SER A 51 -4.61 -1.45 -8.42
CA SER A 51 -3.40 -2.22 -8.11
C SER A 51 -3.48 -2.85 -6.72
N GLN A 52 -3.93 -2.08 -5.71
CA GLN A 52 -4.14 -2.61 -4.37
C GLN A 52 -5.25 -3.66 -4.31
N LEU A 53 -6.31 -3.56 -5.12
CA LEU A 53 -7.37 -4.56 -5.18
C LEU A 53 -6.78 -5.91 -5.61
N ILE A 54 -6.02 -5.90 -6.70
CA ILE A 54 -5.38 -7.09 -7.27
C ILE A 54 -4.44 -7.71 -6.23
N ILE A 55 -3.57 -6.91 -5.60
CA ILE A 55 -2.65 -7.40 -4.56
C ILE A 55 -3.41 -7.94 -3.35
N GLY A 56 -4.47 -7.25 -2.91
CA GLY A 56 -5.33 -7.69 -1.81
C GLY A 56 -6.00 -9.04 -2.08
N LEU A 57 -6.48 -9.26 -3.31
CA LEU A 57 -7.03 -10.55 -3.73
C LEU A 57 -5.95 -11.65 -3.75
N ILE A 58 -4.73 -11.35 -4.21
CA ILE A 58 -3.58 -12.28 -4.14
C ILE A 58 -3.26 -12.63 -2.68
N TYR A 59 -3.22 -11.64 -1.79
CA TYR A 59 -3.01 -11.87 -0.36
C TYR A 59 -4.10 -12.75 0.25
N MET A 60 -5.36 -12.51 -0.11
CA MET A 60 -6.49 -13.31 0.34
C MET A 60 -6.37 -14.76 -0.13
N LEU A 61 -6.06 -14.95 -1.41
CA LEU A 61 -5.91 -16.26 -2.03
C LEU A 61 -4.74 -17.05 -1.41
N ALA A 62 -3.60 -16.39 -1.15
CA ALA A 62 -2.46 -16.99 -0.47
C ALA A 62 -2.78 -17.37 0.99
N ALA A 63 -3.51 -16.53 1.71
CA ALA A 63 -3.90 -16.80 3.10
C ALA A 63 -4.86 -18.01 3.22
N ILE A 64 -5.76 -18.18 2.25
CA ILE A 64 -6.75 -19.27 2.24
C ILE A 64 -6.14 -20.55 1.68
N ARG A 65 -5.50 -20.50 0.50
CA ARG A 65 -5.21 -21.70 -0.30
C ARG A 65 -3.74 -21.91 -0.67
N TYR A 66 -2.97 -20.84 -0.88
CA TYR A 66 -1.58 -20.94 -1.36
C TYR A 66 -0.58 -20.42 -0.32
N ARG A 67 -0.59 -21.03 0.87
CA ARG A 67 0.23 -20.57 2.01
C ARG A 67 1.73 -20.63 1.75
N ALA A 68 2.18 -21.45 0.79
CA ALA A 68 3.58 -21.49 0.37
C ALA A 68 4.08 -20.16 -0.24
N LEU A 69 3.18 -19.30 -0.75
CA LEU A 69 3.55 -17.99 -1.29
C LEU A 69 3.77 -16.92 -0.21
N ILE A 70 3.39 -17.17 1.04
CA ILE A 70 3.41 -16.17 2.12
C ILE A 70 4.81 -15.52 2.31
N PRO A 71 5.93 -16.27 2.35
CA PRO A 71 7.25 -15.66 2.49
C PRO A 71 7.56 -14.70 1.34
N PHE A 72 7.27 -15.10 0.10
CA PHE A 72 7.49 -14.25 -1.07
C PHE A 72 6.64 -12.97 -1.03
N LEU A 73 5.39 -13.06 -0.59
CA LEU A 73 4.51 -11.90 -0.45
C LEU A 73 4.99 -10.93 0.64
N TYR A 74 5.56 -11.42 1.76
CA TYR A 74 6.20 -10.55 2.75
C TYR A 74 7.46 -9.87 2.22
N LEU A 75 8.25 -10.55 1.38
CA LEU A 75 9.40 -9.93 0.72
C LEU A 75 8.95 -8.80 -0.21
N LEU A 76 7.95 -9.04 -1.07
CA LEU A 76 7.41 -8.00 -1.96
C LEU A 76 6.80 -6.83 -1.18
N PHE A 77 6.05 -7.10 -0.11
CA PHE A 77 5.51 -6.07 0.78
C PHE A 77 6.61 -5.21 1.39
N THR A 78 7.69 -5.84 1.89
CA THR A 78 8.84 -5.13 2.45
C THR A 78 9.50 -4.25 1.39
N PHE A 79 9.71 -4.80 0.19
CA PHE A 79 10.29 -4.07 -0.93
C PHE A 79 9.43 -2.88 -1.33
N GLU A 80 8.11 -3.04 -1.44
CA GLU A 80 7.18 -1.95 -1.74
C GLU A 80 7.32 -0.81 -0.73
N TYR A 81 7.26 -1.11 0.57
CA TYR A 81 7.37 -0.10 1.61
C TYR A 81 8.75 0.55 1.71
N GLY A 82 9.82 -0.19 1.40
CA GLY A 82 11.15 0.38 1.22
C GLY A 82 11.23 1.33 0.02
N MET A 83 10.67 0.94 -1.12
CA MET A 83 10.63 1.79 -2.31
C MET A 83 9.76 3.04 -2.11
N ARG A 84 8.73 2.99 -1.27
CA ARG A 84 7.94 4.17 -0.89
C ARG A 84 8.78 5.23 -0.18
N LEU A 85 9.72 4.82 0.68
CA LEU A 85 10.67 5.75 1.32
C LEU A 85 11.59 6.38 0.27
N TRP A 86 12.10 5.59 -0.69
CA TRP A 86 12.90 6.11 -1.80
C TRP A 86 12.10 7.09 -2.66
N VAL A 87 10.86 6.77 -3.02
CA VAL A 87 9.98 7.68 -3.79
C VAL A 87 9.77 8.98 -3.02
N GLY A 88 9.44 8.92 -1.72
CA GLY A 88 9.25 10.11 -0.89
C GLY A 88 10.50 11.00 -0.79
N ALA A 89 11.70 10.42 -0.91
CA ALA A 89 12.96 11.17 -0.90
C ALA A 89 13.34 11.77 -2.27
N ASN A 90 12.80 11.25 -3.39
CA ASN A 90 13.25 11.58 -4.75
C ASN A 90 12.16 12.20 -5.64
N LYS A 91 10.89 12.11 -5.24
CA LYS A 91 9.73 12.59 -5.99
C LYS A 91 8.85 13.39 -5.04
N THR A 92 8.87 14.71 -5.18
CA THR A 92 8.05 15.60 -4.36
C THR A 92 6.57 15.34 -4.64
N ILE A 93 5.82 15.13 -3.56
CA ILE A 93 4.36 15.13 -3.55
C ILE A 93 3.97 16.21 -2.53
N GLU A 94 3.44 17.32 -3.02
CA GLU A 94 2.99 18.40 -2.14
C GLU A 94 1.81 17.95 -1.31
N THR A 95 1.88 18.23 -0.01
CA THR A 95 0.88 17.85 0.99
C THR A 95 0.74 18.97 2.01
N GLU A 96 -0.48 19.27 2.44
CA GLU A 96 -0.76 20.29 3.46
C GLU A 96 -0.40 19.81 4.88
N GLY A 97 -0.25 18.50 5.04
CA GLY A 97 0.10 17.88 6.31
C GLY A 97 0.85 16.57 6.12
N THR A 98 1.20 15.93 7.24
CA THR A 98 1.80 14.59 7.18
C THR A 98 0.74 13.56 6.88
N ALA A 99 0.69 13.08 5.63
CA ALA A 99 -0.22 12.01 5.23
C ALA A 99 -0.02 10.74 6.10
N PRO A 100 -1.09 10.09 6.59
CA PRO A 100 -0.97 8.84 7.36
C PRO A 100 -0.17 7.76 6.62
N GLY A 101 -0.30 7.72 5.29
CA GLY A 101 0.43 6.81 4.41
C GLY A 101 1.95 6.98 4.45
N SER A 102 2.47 8.20 4.68
CA SER A 102 3.92 8.43 4.78
C SER A 102 4.46 7.98 6.13
N MET A 103 3.72 8.24 7.22
CA MET A 103 4.10 7.84 8.59
C MET A 103 4.23 6.33 8.75
N ILE A 104 3.36 5.55 8.10
CA ILE A 104 3.37 4.09 8.23
C ILE A 104 4.45 3.42 7.39
N ASN A 105 5.13 4.14 6.48
CA ASN A 105 6.03 3.50 5.53
C ASN A 105 7.18 2.74 6.20
N LEU A 106 7.89 3.40 7.12
CA LEU A 106 8.99 2.80 7.86
C LEU A 106 8.53 1.71 8.83
N PRO A 107 7.49 1.93 9.67
CA PRO A 107 6.93 0.87 10.51
C PRO A 107 6.54 -0.38 9.71
N PHE A 108 5.88 -0.23 8.56
CA PHE A 108 5.42 -1.36 7.77
C PHE A 108 6.58 -2.08 7.08
N MET A 109 7.60 -1.36 6.62
CA MET A 109 8.83 -1.99 6.12
C MET A 109 9.46 -2.89 7.19
N ILE A 110 9.60 -2.40 8.44
CA ILE A 110 10.16 -3.17 9.56
C ILE A 110 9.29 -4.39 9.86
N VAL A 111 7.97 -4.21 9.95
CA VAL A 111 7.01 -5.32 10.13
C VAL A 111 7.16 -6.36 9.03
N GLY A 112 7.33 -5.93 7.78
CA GLY A 112 7.57 -6.80 6.63
C GLY A 112 8.82 -7.67 6.78
N VAL A 113 9.95 -7.07 7.17
CA VAL A 113 11.21 -7.79 7.43
C VAL A 113 11.02 -8.85 8.51
N VAL A 114 10.37 -8.48 9.63
CA VAL A 114 10.12 -9.40 10.75
C VAL A 114 9.22 -10.56 10.32
N LEU A 115 8.11 -10.27 9.63
CA LEU A 115 7.19 -11.30 9.14
C LEU A 115 7.85 -12.23 8.13
N PHE A 116 8.67 -11.69 7.23
CA PHE A 116 9.47 -12.49 6.30
C PHE A 116 10.41 -13.43 7.04
N ALA A 117 11.22 -12.93 7.98
CA ALA A 117 12.16 -13.72 8.77
C ALA A 117 11.46 -14.84 9.57
N LEU A 118 10.34 -14.53 10.21
CA LEU A 118 9.52 -15.52 10.93
C LEU A 118 8.92 -16.57 9.98
N SER A 119 8.51 -16.17 8.77
CA SER A 119 7.90 -17.10 7.81
C SER A 119 8.89 -18.14 7.29
N ILE A 120 10.16 -17.76 7.07
CA ILE A 120 11.20 -18.67 6.62
C ILE A 120 11.72 -19.54 7.76
N TRP A 121 11.82 -19.01 8.98
CA TRP A 121 12.31 -19.76 10.14
C TRP A 121 11.37 -20.92 10.49
N ARG A 122 10.06 -20.67 10.57
CA ARG A 122 9.05 -21.71 10.82
C ARG A 122 8.92 -22.73 9.68
N GLY A 123 9.33 -22.35 8.46
CA GLY A 123 9.41 -23.27 7.33
C GLY A 123 10.52 -24.31 7.53
N LYS A 124 11.66 -23.91 8.12
CA LYS A 124 12.77 -24.83 8.44
C LYS A 124 12.43 -25.82 9.56
N GLU A 125 11.68 -25.40 10.58
CA GLU A 125 11.29 -26.30 11.68
C GLU A 125 10.31 -27.40 11.27
N LYS A 126 9.61 -27.24 10.13
CA LYS A 126 8.60 -28.19 9.63
C LYS A 126 9.12 -29.11 8.52
N SER A 127 10.39 -28.93 8.12
CA SER A 127 11.11 -29.69 7.10
C SER A 127 12.02 -30.71 7.74
#